data_AF-A0A954IK09-F1
#
_entry.id   AF-A0A954IK09-F1
#
_cell.length_a   1.000
_cell.length_b   1.000
_cell.length_c   1.000
_cell.angle_alpha   90.00
_cell.angle_beta   90.00
_cell.angle_gamma   90.00
#
_symmetry.space_group_name_H-M   'P 1'
#
loop_
_entity.id
_entity.type
_entity.pdbx_description
1 polymer ?
#
loop_
_entity_poly.entity_id
_entity_poly.type
_entity_poly.pdbx_seq_one_letter_code
_entity_poly.pdbx_strand_id
1 'polypeptide(L)'
;MRLLITTAAAFVFSLPASIAQDTDHTQGLRVSTHIYDVEHAASDGRAPVLSASLSLFHNGRVYDSVESAEEILIFDPSERRFVILNMARELITTVQFEEMNHLLESHRPTAEQYIRELTSSNGPGATRVAESLRFQLEPRFHQKFDAASGHLVLSAPLWTYRVETRPWEDTSQLQTYLTYADWTARLNYIMRPNSLFPEPRLELNRVLREHKNRMPVVVELDLTPGEALRLRAEHRFTLGLSDDDHRRVSRWDDIVRNNTFRKLSFRSYQETVLISQAR
;
A
#
# COMPACT_ATOMS: atom_id res chain seq x y z
N MET A 1 49.30 -33.35 -53.43
CA MET A 1 50.34 -34.29 -52.96
C MET A 1 51.14 -33.61 -51.85
N ARG A 2 51.12 -34.13 -50.60
CA ARG A 2 52.06 -33.87 -49.45
C ARG A 2 52.37 -32.40 -49.06
N LEU A 3 52.61 -31.97 -47.82
CA LEU A 3 52.59 -32.51 -46.43
C LEU A 3 52.30 -31.26 -45.52
N LEU A 4 51.33 -31.27 -44.59
CA LEU A 4 51.45 -31.38 -43.11
C LEU A 4 52.40 -30.40 -42.37
N ILE A 5 51.79 -29.56 -41.49
CA ILE A 5 52.34 -28.78 -40.33
C ILE A 5 53.52 -27.80 -40.62
N THR A 6 53.87 -26.78 -39.81
CA THR A 6 53.52 -26.28 -38.44
C THR A 6 53.66 -24.71 -38.45
N THR A 7 53.31 -23.82 -37.50
CA THR A 7 52.86 -23.83 -36.07
C THR A 7 51.99 -22.56 -35.76
N ALA A 8 51.59 -22.41 -34.49
CA ALA A 8 50.89 -21.30 -33.81
C ALA A 8 51.20 -19.82 -34.20
N ALA A 9 50.11 -19.02 -34.29
CA ALA A 9 49.92 -17.77 -33.54
C ALA A 9 48.41 -17.44 -33.48
N ALA A 10 47.91 -16.94 -32.35
CA ALA A 10 46.49 -16.60 -32.19
C ALA A 10 46.27 -15.08 -32.23
N PHE A 11 45.35 -14.63 -33.10
CA PHE A 11 44.77 -13.29 -33.05
C PHE A 11 43.25 -13.40 -33.04
N VAL A 12 42.67 -13.33 -31.84
CA VAL A 12 41.23 -13.09 -31.68
C VAL A 12 40.99 -11.60 -31.90
N PHE A 13 40.22 -11.24 -32.91
CA PHE A 13 39.73 -9.86 -33.03
C PHE A 13 38.76 -9.59 -31.89
N SER A 14 39.19 -8.79 -30.91
CA SER A 14 38.28 -8.27 -29.89
C SER A 14 37.32 -7.31 -30.57
N LEU A 15 36.07 -7.74 -30.73
CA LEU A 15 34.97 -6.78 -30.80
C LEU A 15 34.98 -5.96 -29.50
N PRO A 16 34.68 -4.66 -29.55
CA PRO A 16 34.50 -3.90 -28.33
C PRO A 16 33.33 -4.51 -27.57
N ALA A 17 33.55 -4.84 -26.29
CA ALA A 17 32.43 -5.10 -25.41
C ALA A 17 31.60 -3.81 -25.36
N SER A 18 30.36 -3.87 -25.87
CA SER A 18 29.37 -2.84 -25.54
C SER A 18 29.31 -2.77 -24.03
N ILE A 19 29.70 -1.63 -23.46
CA ILE A 19 29.41 -1.34 -22.07
C ILE A 19 27.89 -1.33 -21.99
N ALA A 20 27.33 -2.42 -21.48
CA ALA A 20 25.98 -2.39 -20.96
C ALA A 20 25.99 -1.27 -19.92
N GLN A 21 25.22 -0.22 -20.18
CA GLN A 21 24.92 0.73 -19.12
C GLN A 21 24.14 -0.08 -18.10
N ASP A 22 24.74 -0.37 -16.95
CA ASP A 22 23.99 -0.82 -15.78
C ASP A 22 22.89 0.22 -15.58
N THR A 23 21.65 -0.18 -15.81
CA THR A 23 20.49 0.64 -15.52
C THR A 23 20.43 0.72 -14.01
N ASP A 24 20.96 1.80 -13.45
CA ASP A 24 21.13 1.98 -12.02
C ASP A 24 19.76 2.04 -11.30
N HIS A 25 19.27 0.86 -10.90
CA HIS A 25 17.99 0.67 -10.22
C HIS A 25 17.97 1.27 -8.79
N THR A 26 19.01 1.99 -8.36
CA THR A 26 19.02 2.72 -7.07
C THR A 26 18.18 4.00 -7.07
N GLN A 27 17.64 4.43 -8.21
CA GLN A 27 16.71 5.57 -8.29
C GLN A 27 15.37 5.25 -7.61
N GLY A 28 15.33 5.51 -6.30
CA GLY A 28 14.18 5.27 -5.43
C GLY A 28 12.89 5.95 -5.90
N LEU A 29 11.75 5.46 -5.42
CA LEU A 29 10.44 5.94 -5.85
C LEU A 29 9.86 6.94 -4.83
N ARG A 30 9.43 8.11 -5.32
CA ARG A 30 8.58 9.02 -4.56
C ARG A 30 7.12 8.85 -4.98
N VAL A 31 6.23 8.60 -4.03
CA VAL A 31 4.77 8.57 -4.25
C VAL A 31 4.13 9.63 -3.35
N SER A 32 3.43 10.60 -3.93
CA SER A 32 2.51 11.46 -3.18
C SER A 32 1.09 11.01 -3.42
N THR A 33 0.32 10.81 -2.36
CA THR A 33 -1.08 10.37 -2.42
C THR A 33 -1.98 11.45 -1.84
N HIS A 34 -3.10 11.75 -2.51
CA HIS A 34 -4.20 12.56 -1.95
C HIS A 34 -5.46 11.71 -1.95
N ILE A 35 -6.22 11.73 -0.86
CA ILE A 35 -7.48 11.01 -0.69
C ILE A 35 -8.62 12.02 -0.60
N TYR A 36 -9.65 11.82 -1.42
CA TYR A 36 -10.80 12.71 -1.57
C TYR A 36 -12.12 12.00 -1.24
N ASP A 37 -13.07 12.72 -0.67
CA ASP A 37 -14.48 12.29 -0.59
C ASP A 37 -15.25 12.79 -1.82
N VAL A 38 -15.60 11.87 -2.73
CA VAL A 38 -16.29 12.19 -3.98
C VAL A 38 -17.80 12.32 -3.78
N GLU A 39 -18.36 11.73 -2.72
CA GLU A 39 -19.79 11.83 -2.41
C GLU A 39 -20.12 13.20 -1.82
N HIS A 40 -19.27 13.72 -0.94
CA HIS A 40 -19.39 15.04 -0.33
C HIS A 40 -18.68 16.16 -1.12
N ALA A 41 -18.66 16.07 -2.44
CA ALA A 41 -18.11 17.10 -3.30
C ALA A 41 -18.90 18.42 -3.21
N ALA A 42 -18.19 19.55 -3.14
CA ALA A 42 -18.78 20.87 -3.07
C ALA A 42 -19.50 21.26 -4.38
N SER A 43 -20.35 22.29 -4.33
CA SER A 43 -21.16 22.75 -5.47
C SER A 43 -20.35 23.35 -6.63
N ASP A 44 -19.03 23.55 -6.48
CA ASP A 44 -18.10 23.89 -7.57
C ASP A 44 -17.45 22.65 -8.22
N GLY A 45 -17.86 21.44 -7.82
CA GLY A 45 -17.35 20.16 -8.30
C GLY A 45 -16.11 19.65 -7.57
N ARG A 46 -15.62 20.34 -6.51
CA ARG A 46 -14.41 19.92 -5.78
C ARG A 46 -14.73 19.00 -4.61
N ALA A 47 -14.20 17.78 -4.66
CA ALA A 47 -14.11 16.88 -3.52
C ALA A 47 -13.14 17.42 -2.46
N PRO A 48 -13.48 17.43 -1.15
CA PRO A 48 -12.54 17.79 -0.09
C PRO A 48 -11.43 16.73 0.04
N VAL A 49 -10.20 17.17 0.31
CA VAL A 49 -9.09 16.28 0.68
C VAL A 49 -9.29 15.83 2.12
N LEU A 50 -9.46 14.52 2.33
CA LEU A 50 -9.55 13.90 3.65
C LEU A 50 -8.16 13.64 4.26
N SER A 51 -7.18 13.32 3.43
CA SER A 51 -5.81 13.02 3.87
C SER A 51 -4.82 13.13 2.70
N ALA A 52 -3.56 13.42 3.03
CA ALA A 52 -2.44 13.38 2.12
C ALA A 52 -1.28 12.56 2.74
N SER A 53 -0.55 11.82 1.89
CA SER A 53 0.66 11.10 2.30
C SER A 53 1.81 11.26 1.32
N LEU A 54 3.02 10.98 1.82
CA LEU A 54 4.26 10.94 1.07
C LEU A 54 5.03 9.66 1.40
N SER A 55 5.04 8.73 0.46
CA SER A 55 5.76 7.45 0.56
C SER A 55 7.07 7.52 -0.22
N LEU A 56 8.20 7.32 0.47
CA LEU A 56 9.55 7.35 -0.08
C LEU A 56 10.15 5.93 -0.03
N PHE A 57 10.42 5.35 -1.20
CA PHE A 57 11.01 4.02 -1.34
C PHE A 57 12.53 4.15 -1.47
N HIS A 58 13.27 3.68 -0.47
CA HIS A 58 14.73 3.81 -0.42
C HIS A 58 15.37 2.57 0.21
N ASN A 59 16.43 2.04 -0.41
CA ASN A 59 17.24 0.92 0.09
C ASN A 59 16.43 -0.28 0.61
N GLY A 60 15.36 -0.67 -0.11
CA GLY A 60 14.48 -1.79 0.25
C GLY A 60 13.39 -1.49 1.28
N ARG A 61 13.39 -0.29 1.88
CA ARG A 61 12.37 0.21 2.82
C ARG A 61 11.39 1.16 2.15
N VAL A 62 10.24 1.38 2.79
CA VAL A 62 9.32 2.47 2.45
C VAL A 62 9.07 3.32 3.70
N TYR A 63 9.30 4.63 3.57
CA TYR A 63 9.04 5.62 4.61
C TYR A 63 7.82 6.43 4.20
N ASP A 64 6.68 6.19 4.84
CA ASP A 64 5.38 6.79 4.48
C ASP A 64 4.92 7.76 5.57
N SER A 65 4.88 9.05 5.22
CA SER A 65 4.47 10.14 6.10
C SER A 65 3.00 10.45 5.87
N VAL A 66 2.14 10.28 6.87
CA VAL A 66 0.69 10.58 6.82
C VAL A 66 0.43 11.89 7.57
N GLU A 67 0.19 12.97 6.81
CA GLU A 67 0.12 14.32 7.37
C GLU A 67 -1.01 14.48 8.39
N SER A 68 -2.20 13.98 8.06
CA SER A 68 -3.40 14.05 8.92
C SER A 68 -3.35 13.21 10.20
N ALA A 69 -2.26 12.46 10.43
CA ALA A 69 -2.04 11.65 11.63
C ALA A 69 -0.75 12.03 12.40
N GLU A 70 0.06 12.93 11.84
CA GLU A 70 1.41 13.26 12.36
C GLU A 70 2.31 12.02 12.52
N GLU A 71 2.09 11.01 11.67
CA GLU A 71 2.70 9.68 11.75
C GLU A 71 3.65 9.39 10.59
N ILE A 72 4.76 8.72 10.90
CA ILE A 72 5.68 8.13 9.92
C ILE A 72 5.67 6.61 10.08
N LEU A 73 5.32 5.90 9.02
CA LEU A 73 5.38 4.44 8.92
C LEU A 73 6.65 4.04 8.17
N ILE A 74 7.52 3.25 8.79
CA ILE A 74 8.71 2.69 8.15
C ILE A 74 8.49 1.20 7.95
N PHE A 75 8.18 0.82 6.72
CA PHE A 75 8.07 -0.56 6.27
C PHE A 75 9.46 -1.13 6.01
N ASP A 76 9.86 -2.14 6.79
CA ASP A 76 11.13 -2.84 6.66
C ASP A 76 10.87 -4.34 6.40
N PRO A 77 10.85 -4.78 5.12
CA PRO A 77 10.58 -6.17 4.77
C PRO A 77 11.76 -7.10 5.11
N SER A 78 12.99 -6.59 5.16
CA SER A 78 14.19 -7.33 5.60
C SER A 78 14.09 -7.71 7.08
N GLU A 79 13.68 -6.77 7.92
CA GLU A 79 13.49 -6.96 9.37
C GLU A 79 12.08 -7.48 9.73
N ARG A 80 11.25 -7.78 8.70
CA ARG A 80 9.86 -8.27 8.80
C ARG A 80 8.99 -7.46 9.77
N ARG A 81 9.03 -6.11 9.67
CA ARG A 81 8.34 -5.22 10.61
C ARG A 81 7.86 -3.90 10.00
N PHE A 82 6.93 -3.26 10.70
CA PHE A 82 6.78 -1.81 10.67
C PHE A 82 7.42 -1.18 11.90
N VAL A 83 8.05 -0.02 11.73
CA VAL A 83 8.29 0.94 12.82
C VAL A 83 7.33 2.11 12.62
N ILE A 84 6.68 2.54 13.70
CA ILE A 84 5.69 3.62 13.68
C ILE A 84 6.20 4.74 14.59
N LEU A 85 6.35 5.94 14.03
CA LEU A 85 6.69 7.16 14.77
C LEU A 85 5.46 8.07 14.83
N ASN A 86 5.04 8.50 16.02
CA ASN A 86 4.17 9.67 16.14
C ASN A 86 5.04 10.89 16.45
N MET A 87 5.09 11.85 15.52
CA MET A 87 6.04 12.96 15.56
C MET A 87 5.68 14.00 16.64
N ALA A 88 4.39 14.30 16.82
CA ALA A 88 3.94 15.33 17.76
C ALA A 88 3.98 14.90 19.25
N ARG A 89 4.05 13.59 19.51
CA ARG A 89 4.07 13.02 20.88
C ARG A 89 5.38 12.31 21.22
N GLU A 90 6.34 12.34 20.29
CA GLU A 90 7.65 11.68 20.42
C GLU A 90 7.52 10.20 20.83
N LEU A 91 6.61 9.46 20.17
CA LEU A 91 6.35 8.05 20.46
C LEU A 91 6.87 7.16 19.33
N ILE A 92 7.49 6.04 19.69
CA ILE A 92 7.88 4.99 18.75
C ILE A 92 7.27 3.66 19.17
N THR A 93 6.75 2.90 18.20
CA THR A 93 6.44 1.48 18.40
C THR A 93 6.92 0.66 17.20
N THR A 94 6.87 -0.66 17.33
CA THR A 94 7.34 -1.62 16.33
C THR A 94 6.36 -2.78 16.31
N VAL A 95 5.87 -3.14 15.13
CA VAL A 95 4.88 -4.21 14.94
C VAL A 95 5.49 -5.24 13.99
N GLN A 96 5.63 -6.48 14.46
CA GLN A 96 6.22 -7.55 13.66
C GLN A 96 5.19 -8.09 12.65
N PHE A 97 5.63 -8.53 11.46
CA PHE A 97 4.72 -9.12 10.45
C PHE A 97 3.94 -10.32 11.01
N GLU A 98 4.56 -11.09 11.90
CA GLU A 98 3.95 -12.23 12.59
C GLU A 98 2.84 -11.79 13.57
N GLU A 99 3.11 -10.73 14.34
CA GLU A 99 2.16 -10.12 15.29
C GLU A 99 0.93 -9.57 14.55
N MET A 100 1.13 -8.88 13.43
CA MET A 100 0.03 -8.41 12.58
C MET A 100 -0.82 -9.54 12.02
N ASN A 101 -0.20 -10.61 11.52
CA ASN A 101 -0.92 -11.77 11.02
C ASN A 101 -1.73 -12.47 12.13
N HIS A 102 -1.13 -12.66 13.31
CA HIS A 102 -1.83 -13.24 14.45
C HIS A 102 -3.02 -12.39 14.93
N LEU A 103 -2.88 -11.05 14.94
CA LEU A 103 -3.98 -10.14 15.23
C LEU A 103 -5.11 -10.29 14.20
N LEU A 104 -4.80 -10.26 12.90
CA LEU A 104 -5.77 -10.46 11.81
C LEU A 104 -6.52 -11.80 11.93
N GLU A 105 -5.78 -12.89 12.17
CA GLU A 105 -6.36 -14.23 12.38
C GLU A 105 -7.27 -14.29 13.61
N SER A 106 -6.88 -13.64 14.71
CA SER A 106 -7.69 -13.59 15.95
C SER A 106 -8.97 -12.77 15.82
N HIS A 107 -9.00 -11.76 14.95
CA HIS A 107 -10.17 -10.90 14.73
C HIS A 107 -11.26 -11.58 13.86
N ARG A 108 -10.89 -12.50 12.97
CA ARG A 108 -11.84 -13.16 12.04
C ARG A 108 -12.95 -13.94 12.76
N PRO A 109 -12.69 -14.80 13.77
CA PRO A 109 -13.75 -15.47 14.53
C PRO A 109 -14.76 -14.51 15.19
N THR A 110 -14.29 -13.36 15.68
CA THR A 110 -15.15 -12.31 16.25
C THR A 110 -16.04 -11.67 15.18
N ALA A 111 -15.49 -11.37 14.00
CA ALA A 111 -16.25 -10.87 12.86
C ALA A 111 -17.33 -11.86 12.40
N GLU A 112 -16.98 -13.14 12.29
CA GLU A 112 -17.92 -14.21 11.95
C GLU A 112 -19.01 -14.40 13.02
N GLN A 113 -18.68 -14.23 14.30
CA GLN A 113 -19.68 -14.22 15.38
C GLN A 113 -20.65 -13.05 15.23
N TYR A 114 -20.15 -11.84 15.04
CA TYR A 114 -20.98 -10.66 14.86
C TYR A 114 -21.90 -10.77 13.62
N ILE A 115 -21.41 -11.35 12.52
CA ILE A 115 -22.22 -11.70 11.35
C ILE A 115 -23.38 -12.67 11.70
N ARG A 116 -23.13 -13.69 12.54
CA ARG A 116 -24.17 -14.63 13.01
C ARG A 116 -25.21 -13.94 13.89
N GLU A 117 -24.79 -13.05 14.78
CA GLU A 117 -25.65 -12.27 15.69
C GLU A 117 -26.54 -11.29 14.90
N LEU A 118 -25.95 -10.51 13.99
CA LEU A 118 -26.67 -9.63 13.06
C LEU A 118 -27.72 -10.40 12.25
N THR A 119 -27.34 -11.54 11.67
CA THR A 119 -28.26 -12.38 10.87
C THR A 119 -29.42 -12.91 11.71
N SER A 120 -29.17 -13.28 12.97
CA SER A 120 -30.20 -13.77 13.90
C SER A 120 -31.21 -12.70 14.30
N SER A 121 -30.85 -11.41 14.21
CA SER A 121 -31.72 -10.30 14.62
C SER A 121 -32.88 -10.00 13.66
N ASN A 122 -32.84 -10.50 12.42
CA ASN A 122 -33.85 -10.28 11.36
C ASN A 122 -34.19 -8.82 11.02
N GLY A 123 -33.41 -7.83 11.48
CA GLY A 123 -33.59 -6.43 11.13
C GLY A 123 -33.08 -6.12 9.70
N PRO A 124 -33.84 -5.43 8.83
CA PRO A 124 -33.41 -5.17 7.44
C PRO A 124 -32.06 -4.45 7.28
N GLY A 125 -31.68 -3.60 8.25
CA GLY A 125 -30.35 -3.00 8.30
C GLY A 125 -29.25 -3.99 8.70
N ALA A 126 -29.53 -4.87 9.67
CA ALA A 126 -28.58 -5.87 10.16
C ALA A 126 -28.23 -6.91 9.07
N THR A 127 -29.19 -7.28 8.22
CA THR A 127 -28.93 -8.14 7.04
C THR A 127 -27.90 -7.50 6.11
N ARG A 128 -28.07 -6.21 5.75
CA ARG A 128 -27.14 -5.51 4.86
C ARG A 128 -25.73 -5.35 5.45
N VAL A 129 -25.63 -5.05 6.75
CA VAL A 129 -24.33 -5.00 7.45
C VAL A 129 -23.68 -6.39 7.44
N ALA A 130 -24.42 -7.45 7.73
CA ALA A 130 -23.91 -8.82 7.68
C ALA A 130 -23.53 -9.28 6.26
N GLU A 131 -24.15 -8.75 5.20
CA GLU A 131 -23.75 -8.96 3.79
C GLU A 131 -22.46 -8.23 3.44
N SER A 132 -22.33 -6.95 3.82
CA SER A 132 -21.09 -6.16 3.63
C SER A 132 -19.90 -6.82 4.36
N LEU A 133 -20.10 -7.24 5.62
CA LEU A 133 -19.05 -7.91 6.40
C LEU A 133 -18.67 -9.29 5.84
N ARG A 134 -19.62 -10.08 5.33
CA ARG A 134 -19.31 -11.33 4.61
C ARG A 134 -18.49 -11.08 3.35
N PHE A 135 -18.89 -10.08 2.54
CA PHE A 135 -18.15 -9.71 1.34
C PHE A 135 -16.74 -9.21 1.68
N GLN A 136 -16.59 -8.46 2.78
CA GLN A 136 -15.29 -8.02 3.27
C GLN A 136 -14.37 -9.18 3.67
N LEU A 137 -14.89 -10.22 4.32
CA LEU A 137 -14.09 -11.41 4.69
C LEU A 137 -13.77 -12.34 3.51
N GLU A 138 -14.60 -12.39 2.47
CA GLU A 138 -14.38 -13.20 1.26
C GLU A 138 -14.77 -12.43 -0.03
N PRO A 139 -13.96 -11.44 -0.46
CA PRO A 139 -14.30 -10.60 -1.60
C PRO A 139 -14.25 -11.38 -2.91
N ARG A 140 -15.32 -11.30 -3.70
CA ARG A 140 -15.42 -11.92 -5.03
C ARG A 140 -15.94 -10.89 -6.04
N PHE A 141 -15.02 -10.23 -6.72
CA PHE A 141 -15.32 -9.20 -7.71
C PHE A 141 -15.45 -9.78 -9.13
N HIS A 142 -16.42 -9.30 -9.90
CA HIS A 142 -16.35 -9.40 -11.36
C HIS A 142 -15.31 -8.39 -11.86
N GLN A 143 -14.37 -8.83 -12.69
CA GLN A 143 -13.24 -8.03 -13.18
C GLN A 143 -13.46 -7.60 -14.64
N LYS A 144 -13.08 -6.38 -15.00
CA LYS A 144 -13.00 -5.88 -16.37
C LYS A 144 -11.78 -4.97 -16.52
N PHE A 145 -10.95 -5.22 -17.54
CA PHE A 145 -9.81 -4.36 -17.87
C PHE A 145 -9.88 -3.93 -19.33
N ASP A 146 -9.80 -2.63 -19.58
CA ASP A 146 -9.59 -2.07 -20.90
C ASP A 146 -8.09 -1.74 -21.07
N ALA A 147 -7.42 -2.51 -21.91
CA ALA A 147 -5.99 -2.33 -22.18
C ALA A 147 -5.66 -1.03 -22.92
N ALA A 148 -6.61 -0.47 -23.68
CA ALA A 148 -6.41 0.74 -24.48
C ALA A 148 -6.50 2.01 -23.62
N SER A 149 -7.55 2.13 -22.80
CA SER A 149 -7.66 3.25 -21.84
C SER A 149 -6.91 3.03 -20.53
N GLY A 150 -6.46 1.80 -20.25
CA GLY A 150 -5.78 1.44 -18.99
C GLY A 150 -6.69 1.38 -17.76
N HIS A 151 -8.02 1.33 -17.94
CA HIS A 151 -8.98 1.31 -16.83
C HIS A 151 -9.26 -0.13 -16.37
N LEU A 152 -9.17 -0.35 -15.06
CA LEU A 152 -9.55 -1.59 -14.37
C LEU A 152 -10.80 -1.34 -13.51
N VAL A 153 -11.79 -2.23 -13.59
CA VAL A 153 -12.99 -2.21 -12.76
C VAL A 153 -13.15 -3.57 -12.08
N LEU A 154 -13.28 -3.55 -10.75
CA LEU A 154 -13.65 -4.70 -9.92
C LEU A 154 -15.01 -4.38 -9.30
N SER A 155 -16.07 -5.09 -9.71
CA SER A 155 -17.45 -4.79 -9.30
C SER A 155 -18.13 -5.97 -8.60
N ALA A 156 -18.81 -5.68 -7.49
CA ALA A 156 -19.66 -6.58 -6.71
C ALA A 156 -20.93 -5.82 -6.23
N PRO A 157 -21.99 -6.48 -5.74
CA PRO A 157 -23.30 -5.84 -5.49
C PRO A 157 -23.35 -4.70 -4.47
N LEU A 158 -22.33 -4.57 -3.62
CA LEU A 158 -22.22 -3.52 -2.58
C LEU A 158 -20.87 -2.76 -2.65
N TRP A 159 -19.98 -3.12 -3.58
CA TRP A 159 -18.58 -2.69 -3.60
C TRP A 159 -18.08 -2.59 -5.04
N THR A 160 -17.59 -1.44 -5.46
CA THR A 160 -16.88 -1.27 -6.74
C THR A 160 -15.57 -0.53 -6.54
N TYR A 161 -14.47 -1.11 -7.06
CA TYR A 161 -13.25 -0.37 -7.32
C TYR A 161 -13.18 0.06 -8.79
N ARG A 162 -12.78 1.31 -9.04
CA ARG A 162 -12.45 1.84 -10.37
C ARG A 162 -11.03 2.36 -10.32
N VAL A 163 -10.15 1.87 -11.19
CA VAL A 163 -8.71 2.15 -11.12
C VAL A 163 -8.19 2.60 -12.49
N GLU A 164 -7.60 3.78 -12.51
CA GLU A 164 -6.90 4.33 -13.68
C GLU A 164 -5.43 3.86 -13.59
N THR A 165 -4.90 3.21 -14.63
CA THR A 165 -3.52 2.69 -14.62
C THR A 165 -2.65 3.26 -15.74
N ARG A 166 -1.39 3.58 -15.39
CA ARG A 166 -0.36 4.05 -16.33
C ARG A 166 0.67 2.93 -16.58
N PRO A 167 1.20 2.77 -17.81
CA PRO A 167 2.36 1.92 -18.06
C PRO A 167 3.53 2.23 -17.10
N TRP A 168 4.23 1.18 -16.67
CA TRP A 168 5.39 1.27 -15.77
C TRP A 168 6.41 0.21 -16.14
N GLU A 169 7.64 0.62 -16.44
CA GLU A 169 8.67 -0.28 -17.00
C GLU A 169 9.33 -1.15 -15.93
N ASP A 170 9.61 -0.58 -14.74
CA ASP A 170 10.21 -1.33 -13.63
C ASP A 170 9.18 -2.22 -12.93
N THR A 171 9.16 -3.49 -13.33
CA THR A 171 8.31 -4.53 -12.72
C THR A 171 8.66 -4.81 -11.25
N SER A 172 9.94 -4.65 -10.85
CA SER A 172 10.37 -4.88 -9.48
C SER A 172 9.80 -3.81 -8.55
N GLN A 173 9.90 -2.55 -8.96
CA GLN A 173 9.39 -1.39 -8.23
C GLN A 173 7.86 -1.41 -8.12
N LEU A 174 7.16 -1.90 -9.16
CA LEU A 174 5.72 -2.18 -9.10
C LEU A 174 5.39 -3.25 -8.04
N GLN A 175 6.17 -4.34 -7.96
CA GLN A 175 5.98 -5.35 -6.91
C GLN A 175 6.31 -4.82 -5.51
N THR A 176 7.34 -3.96 -5.36
CA THR A 176 7.63 -3.29 -4.08
C THR A 176 6.46 -2.41 -3.64
N TYR A 177 5.90 -1.58 -4.55
CA TYR A 177 4.74 -0.74 -4.28
C TYR A 177 3.51 -1.56 -3.87
N LEU A 178 3.12 -2.58 -4.66
CA LEU A 178 1.94 -3.40 -4.35
C LEU A 178 2.13 -4.23 -3.07
N THR A 179 3.36 -4.64 -2.74
CA THR A 179 3.67 -5.37 -1.50
C THR A 179 3.63 -4.46 -0.27
N TYR A 180 4.16 -3.23 -0.36
CA TYR A 180 3.94 -2.21 0.68
C TYR A 180 2.44 -1.90 0.84
N ALA A 181 1.69 -1.75 -0.25
CA ALA A 181 0.26 -1.48 -0.20
C ALA A 181 -0.55 -2.60 0.47
N ASP A 182 -0.17 -3.87 0.27
CA ASP A 182 -0.78 -5.02 0.97
C ASP A 182 -0.52 -4.98 2.48
N TRP A 183 0.72 -4.71 2.88
CA TRP A 183 1.11 -4.63 4.29
C TRP A 183 0.53 -3.40 4.99
N THR A 184 0.40 -2.27 4.30
CA THR A 184 -0.24 -1.06 4.82
C THR A 184 -1.76 -1.23 4.95
N ALA A 185 -2.41 -1.97 4.05
CA ALA A 185 -3.83 -2.35 4.23
C ALA A 185 -4.02 -3.20 5.49
N ARG A 186 -3.15 -4.20 5.72
CA ARG A 186 -3.13 -5.03 6.94
C ARG A 186 -2.89 -4.20 8.21
N LEU A 187 -1.90 -3.30 8.18
CA LEU A 187 -1.58 -2.43 9.31
C LEU A 187 -2.74 -1.47 9.63
N ASN A 188 -3.34 -0.83 8.63
CA ASN A 188 -4.44 0.10 8.84
C ASN A 188 -5.62 -0.56 9.55
N TYR A 189 -5.99 -1.79 9.17
CA TYR A 189 -7.07 -2.54 9.82
C TYR A 189 -6.84 -2.76 11.32
N ILE A 190 -5.63 -3.14 11.74
CA ILE A 190 -5.31 -3.32 13.16
C ILE A 190 -5.05 -1.98 13.88
N MET A 191 -4.63 -0.94 13.16
CA MET A 191 -4.19 0.34 13.74
C MET A 191 -5.31 1.37 13.89
N ARG A 192 -6.37 1.33 13.07
CA ARG A 192 -7.44 2.33 13.04
C ARG A 192 -8.81 1.70 13.36
N PRO A 193 -9.57 2.22 14.34
CA PRO A 193 -10.92 1.77 14.63
C PRO A 193 -11.85 1.87 13.42
N ASN A 194 -12.84 0.98 13.33
CA ASN A 194 -13.86 0.94 12.28
C ASN A 194 -13.29 0.82 10.84
N SER A 195 -12.05 0.34 10.70
CA SER A 195 -11.46 0.05 9.40
C SER A 195 -12.20 -1.08 8.67
N LEU A 196 -12.29 -0.92 7.36
CA LEU A 196 -12.63 -2.01 6.44
C LEU A 196 -11.57 -3.12 6.54
N PHE A 197 -11.98 -4.38 6.36
CA PHE A 197 -11.06 -5.52 6.33
C PHE A 197 -10.04 -5.35 5.18
N PRO A 198 -8.80 -5.86 5.32
CA PRO A 198 -7.79 -5.71 4.28
C PRO A 198 -8.11 -6.53 3.01
N GLU A 199 -8.80 -7.67 3.12
CA GLU A 199 -9.01 -8.61 2.02
C GLU A 199 -9.51 -8.00 0.70
N PRO A 200 -10.50 -7.07 0.64
CA PRO A 200 -10.94 -6.47 -0.62
C PRO A 200 -9.85 -5.59 -1.26
N ARG A 201 -8.98 -4.96 -0.46
CA ARG A 201 -7.84 -4.18 -0.95
C ARG A 201 -6.70 -5.08 -1.42
N LEU A 202 -6.49 -6.21 -0.74
CA LEU A 202 -5.56 -7.28 -1.15
C LEU A 202 -5.99 -7.92 -2.48
N GLU A 203 -7.28 -8.19 -2.68
CA GLU A 203 -7.79 -8.74 -3.94
C GLU A 203 -7.59 -7.76 -5.11
N LEU A 204 -7.82 -6.45 -4.90
CA LEU A 204 -7.47 -5.44 -5.91
C LEU A 204 -5.96 -5.45 -6.24
N ASN A 205 -5.08 -5.51 -5.23
CA ASN A 205 -3.64 -5.62 -5.45
C ASN A 205 -3.24 -6.95 -6.11
N ARG A 206 -3.99 -8.04 -5.89
CA ARG A 206 -3.79 -9.33 -6.56
C ARG A 206 -4.05 -9.21 -8.06
N VAL A 207 -5.18 -8.60 -8.46
CA VAL A 207 -5.53 -8.36 -9.87
C VAL A 207 -4.58 -7.37 -10.54
N LEU A 208 -4.13 -6.32 -9.84
CA LEU A 208 -3.12 -5.40 -10.36
C LEU A 208 -1.77 -6.07 -10.67
N ARG A 209 -1.42 -7.18 -10.00
CA ARG A 209 -0.23 -7.99 -10.33
C ARG A 209 -0.41 -8.85 -11.59
N GLU A 210 -1.64 -9.19 -11.97
CA GLU A 210 -1.93 -9.89 -13.23
C GLU A 210 -1.72 -8.94 -14.42
N HIS A 211 -2.17 -7.69 -14.29
CA HIS A 211 -1.94 -6.61 -15.25
C HIS A 211 -0.52 -6.02 -15.13
N LYS A 212 0.50 -6.86 -15.32
CA LYS A 212 1.92 -6.51 -15.27
C LYS A 212 2.24 -5.22 -16.04
N ASN A 213 3.23 -4.48 -15.53
CA ASN A 213 3.71 -3.22 -16.11
C ASN A 213 2.65 -2.10 -16.08
N ARG A 214 1.70 -2.13 -15.13
CA ARG A 214 0.70 -1.08 -14.89
C ARG A 214 0.74 -0.61 -13.43
N MET A 215 1.02 0.67 -13.22
CA MET A 215 0.96 1.30 -11.90
C MET A 215 -0.41 2.00 -11.72
N PRO A 216 -1.14 1.78 -10.61
CA PRO A 216 -2.42 2.43 -10.36
C PRO A 216 -2.19 3.91 -10.02
N VAL A 217 -2.58 4.83 -10.91
CA VAL A 217 -2.44 6.28 -10.70
C VAL A 217 -3.66 6.90 -10.02
N VAL A 218 -4.82 6.25 -10.11
CA VAL A 218 -6.02 6.56 -9.34
C VAL A 218 -6.66 5.27 -8.85
N VAL A 219 -7.09 5.23 -7.59
CA VAL A 219 -7.92 4.16 -7.03
C VAL A 219 -9.16 4.79 -6.41
N GLU A 220 -10.32 4.57 -7.04
CA GLU A 220 -11.63 4.92 -6.49
C GLU A 220 -12.29 3.69 -5.86
N LEU A 221 -12.84 3.84 -4.66
CA LEU A 221 -13.67 2.86 -3.96
C LEU A 221 -15.07 3.45 -3.77
N ASP A 222 -16.08 2.68 -4.15
CA ASP A 222 -17.50 3.02 -4.10
C ASP A 222 -18.23 1.90 -3.35
N LEU A 223 -18.83 2.24 -2.19
CA LEU A 223 -19.55 1.30 -1.33
C LEU A 223 -21.07 1.35 -1.53
N THR A 224 -21.56 2.03 -2.56
CA THR A 224 -23.00 2.16 -2.81
C THR A 224 -23.59 0.84 -3.34
N PRO A 225 -24.85 0.48 -2.99
CA PRO A 225 -25.78 1.16 -2.08
C PRO A 225 -25.64 0.69 -0.60
N GLY A 226 -24.52 0.07 -0.22
CA GLY A 226 -24.26 -0.42 1.14
C GLY A 226 -24.05 0.73 2.12
N GLU A 227 -23.06 1.56 1.83
CA GLU A 227 -22.69 2.79 2.53
C GLU A 227 -22.63 3.94 1.52
N ALA A 228 -23.05 5.14 1.93
CA ALA A 228 -22.94 6.36 1.11
C ALA A 228 -21.50 6.92 1.22
N LEU A 229 -20.54 6.13 0.75
CA LEU A 229 -19.11 6.43 0.82
C LEU A 229 -18.46 6.15 -0.54
N ARG A 230 -17.88 7.20 -1.12
CA ARG A 230 -17.12 7.12 -2.37
C ARG A 230 -15.78 7.85 -2.23
N LEU A 231 -14.72 7.09 -2.04
CA LEU A 231 -13.37 7.60 -1.82
C LEU A 231 -12.54 7.51 -3.11
N ARG A 232 -11.77 8.56 -3.42
CA ARG A 232 -10.82 8.56 -4.55
C ARG A 232 -9.42 8.87 -4.03
N ALA A 233 -8.48 7.95 -4.24
CA ALA A 233 -7.06 8.15 -3.99
C ALA A 233 -6.36 8.45 -5.32
N GLU A 234 -5.58 9.53 -5.38
CA GLU A 234 -4.77 9.90 -6.55
C GLU A 234 -3.28 9.85 -6.20
N HIS A 235 -2.50 9.15 -7.03
CA HIS A 235 -1.10 8.81 -6.76
C HIS A 235 -0.14 9.43 -7.79
N ARG A 236 0.73 10.34 -7.34
CA ARG A 236 1.79 10.94 -8.15
C ARG A 236 3.13 10.24 -7.92
N PHE A 237 3.43 9.29 -8.80
CA PHE A 237 4.72 8.59 -8.86
C PHE A 237 5.78 9.44 -9.58
N THR A 238 6.93 9.63 -8.92
CA THR A 238 8.12 10.30 -9.45
C THR A 238 9.33 9.38 -9.26
N LEU A 239 10.11 9.17 -10.32
CA LEU A 239 11.36 8.40 -10.26
C LEU A 239 12.48 9.27 -9.68
N GLY A 240 13.34 8.66 -8.88
CA GLY A 240 14.34 9.36 -8.09
C GLY A 240 13.76 9.96 -6.80
N LEU A 241 14.66 10.22 -5.85
CA LEU A 241 14.39 10.96 -4.62
C LEU A 241 15.13 12.30 -4.68
N SER A 242 14.56 13.35 -4.06
CA SER A 242 15.24 14.64 -3.95
C SER A 242 16.18 14.69 -2.74
N ASP A 243 17.08 15.69 -2.69
CA ASP A 243 17.89 15.94 -1.49
C ASP A 243 17.04 16.14 -0.23
N ASP A 244 15.80 16.65 -0.36
CA ASP A 244 14.90 16.80 0.78
C ASP A 244 14.31 15.46 1.24
N ASP A 245 14.05 14.55 0.31
CA ASP A 245 13.59 13.20 0.59
C ASP A 245 14.69 12.39 1.28
N HIS A 246 15.95 12.51 0.81
CA HIS A 246 17.09 11.93 1.50
C HIS A 246 17.28 12.52 2.91
N ARG A 247 17.17 13.85 3.10
CA ARG A 247 17.21 14.47 4.43
C ARG A 247 16.09 14.00 5.36
N ARG A 248 14.89 13.74 4.84
CA ARG A 248 13.76 13.17 5.60
C ARG A 248 14.08 11.74 6.05
N VAL A 249 14.50 10.89 5.11
CA VAL A 249 14.87 9.49 5.38
C VAL A 249 15.98 9.40 6.43
N SER A 250 17.07 10.17 6.29
CA SER A 250 18.16 10.18 7.29
C SER A 250 17.67 10.61 8.67
N ARG A 251 16.83 11.65 8.75
CA ARG A 251 16.25 12.12 10.03
C ARG A 251 15.39 11.05 10.70
N TRP A 252 14.55 10.35 9.94
CA TRP A 252 13.69 9.30 10.48
C TRP A 252 14.51 8.06 10.91
N ASP A 253 15.50 7.65 10.12
CA ASP A 253 16.46 6.61 10.50
C ASP A 253 17.20 6.99 11.80
N ASP A 254 17.62 8.24 11.98
CA ASP A 254 18.34 8.69 13.19
C ASP A 254 17.45 8.71 14.44
N ILE A 255 16.16 9.04 14.33
CA ILE A 255 15.21 8.93 15.45
C ILE A 255 15.10 7.47 15.92
N VAL A 256 15.01 6.53 14.98
CA VAL A 256 14.95 5.09 15.27
C VAL A 256 16.28 4.58 15.83
N ARG A 257 17.40 4.94 15.21
CA ARG A 257 18.77 4.52 15.58
C ARG A 257 19.13 4.96 17.00
N ASN A 258 18.85 6.23 17.32
CA ASN A 258 19.25 6.85 18.58
C ASN A 258 18.20 6.67 19.69
N ASN A 259 17.06 6.02 19.40
CA ASN A 259 15.93 5.82 20.31
C ASN A 259 15.46 7.14 20.96
N THR A 260 15.41 8.23 20.18
CA THR A 260 15.06 9.58 20.67
C THR A 260 13.62 9.65 21.18
N PHE A 261 12.72 8.83 20.63
CA PHE A 261 11.31 8.78 20.98
C PHE A 261 11.02 7.72 22.06
N ARG A 262 10.01 7.99 22.90
CA ARG A 262 9.57 7.09 23.96
C ARG A 262 8.95 5.83 23.36
N LYS A 263 9.60 4.68 23.58
CA LYS A 263 9.15 3.38 23.06
C LYS A 263 7.92 2.85 23.81
N LEU A 264 6.91 2.42 23.07
CA LEU A 264 5.69 1.76 23.56
C LEU A 264 5.52 0.37 22.91
N SER A 265 4.76 -0.51 23.56
CA SER A 265 4.16 -1.68 22.89
C SER A 265 3.11 -1.22 21.86
N PHE A 266 2.80 -2.04 20.85
CA PHE A 266 1.80 -1.67 19.85
C PHE A 266 0.43 -1.40 20.49
N ARG A 267 0.01 -2.24 21.44
CA ARG A 267 -1.21 -2.04 22.23
C ARG A 267 -1.24 -0.70 22.97
N SER A 268 -0.18 -0.36 23.71
CA SER A 268 -0.16 0.91 24.46
C SER A 268 -0.01 2.13 23.54
N TYR A 269 0.54 1.96 22.33
CA TYR A 269 0.51 2.97 21.28
C TYR A 269 -0.92 3.19 20.76
N GLN A 270 -1.65 2.12 20.40
CA GLN A 270 -3.06 2.18 20.02
C GLN A 270 -3.91 2.87 21.10
N GLU A 271 -3.80 2.43 22.35
CA GLU A 271 -4.50 3.01 23.51
C GLU A 271 -4.15 4.51 23.69
N THR A 272 -2.89 4.90 23.50
CA THR A 272 -2.45 6.31 23.66
C THR A 272 -2.91 7.23 22.52
N VAL A 273 -2.87 6.77 21.27
CA VAL A 273 -3.19 7.60 20.09
C VAL A 273 -4.69 7.65 19.85
N LEU A 274 -5.38 6.51 19.86
CA LEU A 274 -6.78 6.42 19.42
C LEU A 274 -7.77 7.00 20.42
N ILE A 275 -7.57 6.79 21.73
CA ILE A 275 -8.47 7.34 22.78
C ILE A 275 -8.49 8.87 22.76
N SER A 276 -7.42 9.49 22.25
CA SER A 276 -7.29 10.95 22.13
C SER A 276 -7.76 11.54 20.80
N GLN A 277 -8.14 10.71 19.82
CA GLN A 277 -8.81 11.16 18.58
C GLN A 277 -10.35 11.07 18.68
N ALA A 278 -10.86 10.53 19.80
CA ALA A 278 -12.28 10.42 20.12
C ALA A 278 -12.71 11.38 21.26
N ARG A 279 -12.06 12.54 21.35
CA ARG A 279 -12.29 13.61 22.34
C ARG A 279 -12.12 14.98 21.71
#